data_AF-W1YGM2-F1
#
_entry.id   AF-W1YGM2-F1
#
_cell.length_a   1.000
_cell.length_b   1.000
_cell.length_c   1.000
_cell.angle_alpha   90.00
_cell.angle_beta   90.00
_cell.angle_gamma   90.00
#
_symmetry.space_group_name_H-M   'P 1'
#
loop_
_entity.id
_entity.type
_entity.pdbx_description
1 polymer ?
#
loop_
_entity_poly.entity_id
_entity_poly.type
_entity_poly.pdbx_seq_one_letter_code
_entity_poly.pdbx_strand_id
1 'polypeptide(L)' 'MDPAGRAGASALMQARGLVDVLVPRGGAGLIKAVVESSSVPVIETGSGNCHVYVAASGGS' A
#
# COMPACT_ATOMS: atom_id res chain seq x y z
N MET A 1 -14.78 -3.14 8.33
CA MET A 1 -14.04 -1.89 8.12
C MET A 1 -12.74 -2.01 8.89
N ASP A 2 -11.61 -2.18 8.21
CA ASP A 2 -10.33 -2.29 8.89
C ASP A 2 -9.96 -0.90 9.47
N PRO A 3 -9.83 -0.74 10.79
CA PRO A 3 -9.67 0.58 11.41
C PRO A 3 -8.35 1.27 11.04
N ALA A 4 -7.43 0.53 10.41
CA ALA A 4 -6.08 0.98 10.09
C ALA A 4 -5.80 1.12 8.58
N GLY A 5 -6.79 1.07 7.68
CA GLY A 5 -6.56 0.92 6.23
C GLY A 5 -5.66 1.96 5.58
N ARG A 6 -6.23 2.96 4.90
CA ARG A 6 -5.42 3.99 4.24
C ARG A 6 -4.51 4.74 5.23
N ALA A 7 -4.98 4.94 6.46
CA ALA A 7 -4.24 5.64 7.51
C ALA A 7 -2.99 4.88 7.97
N GLY A 8 -3.07 3.56 8.13
CA GLY A 8 -1.93 2.72 8.49
C GLY A 8 -0.95 2.55 7.35
N ALA A 9 -1.44 2.45 6.10
CA ALA A 9 -0.56 2.49 4.92
C ALA A 9 0.23 3.81 4.85
N SER A 10 -0.41 4.94 5.13
CA SER A 10 0.27 6.25 5.23
C SER A 10 1.31 6.29 6.35
N ALA A 11 1.00 5.71 7.52
CA ALA A 11 1.96 5.64 8.63
C ALA A 11 3.19 4.81 8.25
N LEU A 12 3.01 3.64 7.61
CA LEU A 12 4.10 2.78 7.17
C LEU A 12 4.97 3.45 6.10
N MET A 13 4.38 4.20 5.17
CA MET A 13 5.09 5.00 4.16
C MET A 13 6.01 6.07 4.77
N GLN A 14 5.72 6.53 5.98
CA GLN A 14 6.53 7.54 6.68
C GLN A 14 7.45 6.98 7.78
N ALA A 15 7.41 5.68 8.04
CA ALA A 15 8.11 5.05 9.15
C ALA A 15 9.60 4.77 8.84
N ARG A 16 10.29 5.70 8.19
CA ARG A 16 11.71 5.55 7.84
C ARG A 16 12.56 5.42 9.11
N GLY A 17 13.42 4.39 9.15
CA GLY A 17 14.22 4.04 10.33
C GLY A 17 13.51 3.08 11.29
N LEU A 18 12.24 2.78 11.05
CA LEU A 18 11.48 1.71 11.72
C LEU A 18 11.06 0.60 10.74
N VAL A 19 10.88 0.97 9.46
CA VAL A 19 10.60 0.07 8.35
C VAL A 19 11.73 0.23 7.32
N ASP A 20 12.35 -0.89 6.95
CA ASP A 20 13.50 -0.89 6.04
C ASP A 20 13.10 -0.81 4.57
N VAL A 21 11.97 -1.45 4.21
CA VAL A 21 11.49 -1.51 2.83
C VAL A 21 9.98 -1.71 2.76
N LEU A 22 9.37 -1.10 1.73
CA LEU A 22 7.98 -1.35 1.35
C LEU A 22 7.89 -2.06 0.00
N VAL A 23 6.99 -3.05 -0.07
CA VAL A 23 6.71 -3.82 -1.29
C VAL A 23 5.23 -3.65 -1.64
N PRO A 24 4.85 -2.61 -2.42
CA PRO A 24 3.47 -2.40 -2.82
C PRO A 24 3.03 -3.48 -3.81
N ARG A 25 1.85 -4.05 -3.53
CA ARG A 25 1.20 -5.05 -4.38
C ARG A 25 -0.23 -4.60 -4.64
N GLY A 26 -0.53 -4.27 -5.89
CA GLY A 26 -1.87 -3.86 -6.30
C GLY A 26 -1.85 -3.22 -7.68
N GLY A 27 -2.93 -2.49 -8.00
CA GLY A 27 -3.02 -1.77 -9.26
C GLY A 27 -1.95 -0.68 -9.41
N ALA A 28 -1.68 -0.27 -10.64
CA ALA A 28 -0.69 0.76 -10.97
C ALA A 28 -0.88 2.05 -10.15
N GLY A 29 -2.13 2.44 -9.86
CA GLY A 29 -2.43 3.60 -9.03
C GLY A 29 -1.98 3.46 -7.57
N LEU A 30 -2.09 2.26 -6.98
CA LEU A 30 -1.58 2.00 -5.62
C LEU A 30 -0.06 2.04 -5.62
N ILE A 31 0.57 1.35 -6.56
CA ILE A 31 2.03 1.31 -6.69
C ILE A 31 2.57 2.73 -6.83
N LYS A 32 2.00 3.51 -7.76
CA LYS A 32 2.38 4.91 -7.98
C LYS A 32 2.19 5.76 -6.72
N ALA A 33 1.06 5.65 -6.04
CA ALA A 33 0.81 6.41 -4.81
C ALA A 33 1.84 6.09 -3.71
N VAL A 34 2.21 4.82 -3.54
CA VAL A 34 3.21 4.40 -2.56
C VAL A 34 4.61 4.88 -2.95
N VAL A 35 4.98 4.76 -4.22
CA VAL A 35 6.27 5.24 -4.72
C VAL A 35 6.42 6.76 -4.57
N GLU A 36 5.37 7.53 -4.87
CA GLU A 36 5.40 9.00 -4.81
C GLU A 36 5.35 9.55 -3.38
N SER A 37 4.69 8.83 -2.46
CA SER A 37 4.41 9.35 -1.10
C SER A 37 5.32 8.79 -0.02
N SER A 38 6.09 7.73 -0.28
CA SER A 38 6.87 7.03 0.73
C SER A 38 8.26 7.65 0.94
N SER A 39 8.63 7.85 2.21
CA SER A 39 10.01 8.13 2.60
C SER A 39 10.81 6.86 2.91
N VAL A 40 10.13 5.75 3.16
CA VAL A 40 10.73 4.41 3.23
C VAL A 40 11.08 3.93 1.81
N PRO A 41 12.24 3.29 1.58
CA PRO A 41 12.58 2.71 0.28
C PRO A 41 11.49 1.75 -0.23
N VAL A 42 11.12 1.89 -1.51
CA VAL A 42 10.05 1.10 -2.13
C VAL A 42 10.63 0.22 -3.22
N ILE A 43 10.29 -1.07 -3.22
CA ILE A 43 10.56 -1.97 -4.34
C ILE A 43 9.32 -2.00 -5.23
N GLU A 44 9.41 -1.32 -6.37
CA GLU A 44 8.35 -1.36 -7.37
C GLU A 44 8.22 -2.78 -7.93
N THR A 45 7.01 -3.32 -7.87
CA THR A 45 6.70 -4.62 -8.49
C THR A 45 5.92 -4.40 -9.77
N GLY A 46 6.17 -5.23 -10.79
CA GLY A 46 5.46 -5.11 -12.07
C GLY A 46 3.94 -5.21 -11.90
N SER A 47 3.20 -4.52 -12.77
CA SER A 47 1.74 -4.61 -12.91
C SER A 47 1.33 -6.00 -13.44
N GLY A 48 1.48 -7.05 -12.63
CA GLY A 48 0.99 -8.40 -12.91
C GLY A 48 -0.20 -8.71 -12.02
N ASN A 49 -1.28 -9.26 -12.63
CA ASN A 49 -2.57 -9.60 -12.00
C ASN A 49 -2.49 -9.72 -10.48
N CYS A 50 -2.74 -8.61 -9.80
CA CYS A 50 -2.94 -8.63 -8.37
C CYS A 50 -4.34 -9.18 -8.15
N HIS A 51 -4.44 -10.35 -7.53
CA HIS A 51 -5.68 -10.77 -6.87
C HIS A 51 -6.00 -9.72 -5.80
N VAL A 52 -6.74 -8.68 -6.19
CA VAL A 52 -7.32 -7.75 -5.24
C VAL A 52 -8.43 -8.54 -4.57
N TYR A 53 -8.14 -9.10 -3.39
CA TYR A 53 -9.18 -9.49 -2.47
C TYR A 53 -9.87 -8.21 -2.00
N VAL A 54 -10.91 -7.79 -2.71
CA VAL A 54 -11.89 -6.84 -2.17
C VAL A 54 -12.65 -7.65 -1.12
N ALA A 55 -12.31 -7.46 0.16
CA ALA A 55 -13.19 -7.89 1.23
C ALA A 55 -14.50 -7.14 1.04
N ALA A 56 -15.54 -7.85 0.59
CA ALA A 56 -16.89 -7.35 0.57
C ALA A 56 -17.32 -7.10 2.03
N SER A 57 -17.25 -5.85 2.46
CA SER A 57 -18.19 -5.28 3.41
C SER A 57 -18.90 -4.17 2.63
N GLY A 58 -19.98 -4.42 1.91
CA GLY A 58 -21.21 -4.97 2.46
C GLY A 58 -21.82 -3.92 3.37
N GLY A 59 -22.63 -3.01 2.79
CA GLY A 59 -23.40 -2.06 3.59
C GLY A 59 -23.86 -0.81 2.84
N SER A 60 -25.13 -0.87 2.41
CA SER A 60 -26.12 0.20 2.21
C SER A 60 -25.86 1.36 1.25
#